data_AF-A0A3L8A1G7-F1
#
_entry.id   AF-A0A3L8A1G7-F1
#
_cell.length_a   1.000
_cell.length_b   1.000
_cell.length_c   1.000
_cell.angle_alpha   90.00
_cell.angle_beta   90.00
_cell.angle_gamma   90.00
#
_symmetry.space_group_name_H-M   'P 1'
#
loop_
_entity.id
_entity.type
_entity.pdbx_description
1 polymer ?
#
loop_
_entity_poly.entity_id
_entity_poly.type
_entity_poly.pdbx_seq_one_letter_code
_entity_poly.pdbx_strand_id
1 'polypeptide(L)'
;MNATFQIQQLWQYLGVQDDEILIIRHYNQSDDKDEFLIVEATQNGLTITTTDTLPELRADMKFQIVQQRDSSGKFIIPSVTQLINDKVSDY
;
A
#
# COMPACT_ATOMS: atom_id res chain seq x y z
N MET A 1 -0.92 3.32 15.43
CA MET A 1 -0.08 2.21 14.89
C MET A 1 0.82 2.83 13.83
N ASN A 2 2.10 2.47 13.77
CA ASN A 2 3.06 3.10 12.83
C ASN A 2 2.75 2.64 11.39
N ALA A 3 2.54 3.58 10.45
CA ALA A 3 2.25 3.28 9.04
C ALA A 3 3.30 2.36 8.41
N THR A 4 4.58 2.55 8.75
CA THR A 4 5.68 1.69 8.28
C THR A 4 5.50 0.23 8.70
N PHE A 5 5.05 -0.01 9.93
CA PHE A 5 4.82 -1.37 10.42
C PHE A 5 3.63 -2.03 9.69
N GLN A 6 2.55 -1.29 9.47
CA GLN A 6 1.40 -1.79 8.69
C GLN A 6 1.81 -2.15 7.25
N ILE A 7 2.62 -1.30 6.62
CA ILE A 7 3.13 -1.52 5.27
C ILE A 7 4.03 -2.76 5.20
N GLN A 8 4.89 -2.98 6.19
CA GLN A 8 5.68 -4.20 6.30
C GLN A 8 4.81 -5.46 6.41
N GLN A 9 3.75 -5.41 7.21
CA GLN A 9 2.81 -6.53 7.32
C GLN A 9 2.07 -6.78 6.00
N LEU A 10 1.64 -5.71 5.32
CA LEU A 10 0.99 -5.81 3.99
C LEU A 10 1.93 -6.43 2.96
N TRP A 11 3.17 -5.97 2.90
CA TRP A 11 4.20 -6.51 2.00
C TRP A 11 4.34 -8.02 2.15
N GLN A 12 4.48 -8.48 3.40
CA GLN A 12 4.61 -9.91 3.72
C GLN A 12 3.33 -10.68 3.40
N TYR A 13 2.16 -10.14 3.75
CA TYR A 13 0.87 -10.81 3.52
C TYR A 13 0.53 -10.98 2.04
N LEU A 14 0.87 -9.98 1.22
CA LEU A 14 0.65 -9.99 -0.23
C LEU A 14 1.72 -10.79 -0.97
N GLY A 15 2.80 -11.19 -0.30
CA GLY A 15 3.90 -11.94 -0.91
C GLY A 15 4.65 -11.14 -1.96
N VAL A 16 4.75 -9.82 -1.78
CA VAL A 16 5.47 -8.92 -2.70
C VAL A 16 6.95 -9.32 -2.72
N GLN A 17 7.50 -9.54 -3.91
CA GLN A 17 8.89 -9.95 -4.08
C GLN A 17 9.82 -8.73 -4.03
N ASP A 18 11.12 -8.96 -3.77
CA ASP A 18 12.11 -7.88 -3.64
C ASP A 18 12.33 -7.10 -4.96
N ASP A 19 12.00 -7.69 -6.12
CA ASP A 19 12.02 -7.05 -7.44
C ASP A 19 10.70 -6.38 -7.83
N GLU A 20 9.70 -6.39 -6.94
CA GLU A 20 8.39 -5.80 -7.15
C GLU A 20 8.23 -4.47 -6.41
N ILE A 21 7.28 -3.65 -6.89
CA ILE A 21 6.85 -2.43 -6.21
C ILE A 21 5.47 -2.65 -5.59
N LEU A 22 5.29 -2.23 -4.33
CA LEU A 22 3.97 -2.13 -3.72
C LEU A 22 3.52 -0.67 -3.70
N ILE A 23 2.37 -0.41 -4.33
CA ILE A 23 1.76 0.91 -4.42
C ILE A 23 0.52 0.93 -3.53
N ILE A 24 0.45 1.87 -2.59
CA ILE A 24 -0.70 2.00 -1.69
C ILE A 24 -1.28 3.40 -1.84
N ARG A 25 -2.54 3.49 -2.25
CA ARG A 25 -3.26 4.77 -2.20
C ARG A 25 -3.79 5.01 -0.81
N HIS A 26 -3.48 6.16 -0.22
CA HIS A 26 -4.06 6.57 1.06
C HIS A 26 -4.44 8.05 1.01
N TYR A 27 -5.35 8.43 1.88
CA TYR A 27 -5.70 9.81 2.10
C TYR A 27 -4.72 10.45 3.08
N ASN A 28 -4.07 11.54 2.68
CA ASN A 28 -3.26 12.39 3.54
C ASN A 28 -4.16 13.40 4.24
N GLN A 29 -4.28 13.27 5.56
CA GLN A 29 -5.13 14.13 6.38
C GLN A 29 -4.57 15.56 6.52
N SER A 30 -3.26 15.74 6.40
CA SER A 30 -2.61 17.05 6.53
C SER A 30 -2.87 17.94 5.32
N ASP A 31 -2.87 17.33 4.13
CA ASP A 31 -2.99 18.04 2.85
C ASP A 31 -4.37 17.89 2.19
N ASP A 32 -5.33 17.24 2.88
CA ASP A 32 -6.71 16.99 2.44
C ASP A 32 -6.82 16.41 1.01
N LYS A 33 -5.90 15.50 0.67
CA LYS A 33 -5.81 14.90 -0.67
C LYS A 33 -5.37 13.44 -0.60
N ASP A 34 -5.60 12.72 -1.69
CA ASP A 34 -5.06 11.37 -1.85
C ASP A 34 -3.60 11.41 -2.30
N GLU A 35 -2.81 10.49 -1.77
CA GLU A 35 -1.41 10.28 -2.13
C GLU A 35 -1.14 8.78 -2.34
N PHE A 36 -0.03 8.50 -3.01
CA PHE A 36 0.45 7.15 -3.25
C PHE A 36 1.76 6.94 -2.50
N LEU A 37 1.80 5.87 -1.70
CA LEU A 37 3.01 5.35 -1.09
C LEU A 37 3.59 4.29 -2.02
N ILE A 38 4.81 4.52 -2.46
CA ILE A 38 5.60 3.61 -3.28
C ILE A 38 6.56 2.91 -2.35
N VAL A 39 6.39 1.61 -2.23
CA VAL A 39 7.16 0.77 -1.32
C VAL A 39 8.03 -0.14 -2.16
N GLU A 40 9.32 -0.14 -1.87
CA GLU A 40 10.32 -0.90 -2.61
C GLU A 40 11.28 -1.58 -1.62
N ALA A 41 11.70 -2.80 -1.93
CA ALA A 41 12.76 -3.46 -1.19
C ALA A 41 14.12 -2.88 -1.59
N THR A 42 14.92 -2.49 -0.60
CA THR A 42 16.28 -2.01 -0.77
C THR A 42 17.24 -2.79 0.13
N GLN A 43 18.54 -2.58 -0.03
CA GLN A 43 19.55 -3.19 0.85
C GLN A 43 19.36 -2.87 2.34
N ASN A 44 18.63 -1.78 2.66
CA ASN A 44 18.33 -1.34 4.02
C ASN A 44 16.92 -1.74 4.49
N GLY A 45 16.23 -2.62 3.75
CA GLY A 45 14.83 -2.99 3.99
C GLY A 45 13.86 -2.20 3.11
N LEU A 46 12.59 -2.13 3.53
CA LEU A 46 11.55 -1.44 2.77
C LEU A 46 11.73 0.08 2.84
N THR A 47 11.90 0.71 1.68
CA THR A 47 11.86 2.17 1.52
C THR A 47 10.47 2.58 1.10
N ILE A 48 9.96 3.68 1.65
CA ILE A 48 8.63 4.23 1.34
C ILE A 48 8.81 5.64 0.80
N THR A 49 8.32 5.88 -0.40
CA THR A 49 8.32 7.19 -1.06
C THR A 49 6.89 7.65 -1.29
N THR A 50 6.58 8.92 -1.05
CA THR A 50 5.24 9.49 -1.27
C THR A 50 5.19 10.31 -2.55
N THR A 51 4.10 10.17 -3.32
CA THR A 51 3.82 10.97 -4.51
C THR A 51 2.33 11.28 -4.61
N ASP A 52 2.00 12.48 -5.08
CA ASP A 52 0.63 12.93 -5.31
C ASP A 52 -0.02 12.27 -6.53
N THR A 53 0.80 11.67 -7.41
CA THR A 53 0.36 11.09 -8.67
C THR A 53 0.79 9.64 -8.75
N LEU A 54 -0.02 8.81 -9.42
CA LEU A 54 0.35 7.42 -9.70
C LEU A 54 1.68 7.41 -10.46
N PRO A 55 2.70 6.65 -10.00
CA PRO A 55 4.01 6.65 -10.63
C PRO A 55 3.92 6.06 -12.04
N GLU A 56 4.80 6.51 -12.93
CA GLU A 56 4.97 5.87 -14.23
C GLU A 56 5.55 4.46 -14.06
N LEU A 57 4.73 3.45 -14.30
CA LEU A 57 5.12 2.05 -14.21
C LEU A 57 5.68 1.58 -15.55
N ARG A 58 6.93 1.12 -15.54
CA ARG A 58 7.56 0.56 -16.73
C ARG A 58 7.01 -0.85 -16.99
N ALA A 59 6.96 -1.25 -18.26
CA ALA A 59 6.38 -2.54 -18.65
C ALA A 59 7.18 -3.77 -18.15
N ASP A 60 8.46 -3.57 -17.83
CA ASP A 60 9.36 -4.57 -17.26
C ASP A 60 9.29 -4.64 -15.72
N MET A 61 8.53 -3.75 -15.09
CA MET A 61 8.45 -3.63 -13.64
C MET A 61 7.16 -4.27 -13.13
N LYS A 62 7.30 -5.33 -12.35
CA LYS A 62 6.17 -5.94 -11.66
C LYS A 62 5.75 -5.06 -10.48
N PHE A 63 4.45 -4.91 -10.30
CA PHE A 63 3.91 -4.10 -9.23
C PHE A 63 2.61 -4.71 -8.70
N GLN A 64 2.33 -4.41 -7.44
CA GLN A 64 1.04 -4.65 -6.80
C GLN A 64 0.48 -3.32 -6.34
N ILE A 65 -0.80 -3.09 -6.60
CA ILE A 65 -1.49 -1.88 -6.13
C ILE A 65 -2.62 -2.25 -5.17
N VAL A 66 -2.65 -1.56 -4.03
CA VAL A 66 -3.65 -1.75 -3.00
C VAL A 66 -4.41 -0.45 -2.78
N GLN A 67 -5.75 -0.55 -2.84
CA GLN A 67 -6.65 0.57 -2.64
C GLN A 67 -7.83 0.09 -1.81
N GLN A 68 -7.93 0.57 -0.58
CA GLN A 68 -9.06 0.29 0.31
C GLN A 68 -9.65 1.59 0.83
N ARG A 69 -10.98 1.67 0.89
CA ARG A 69 -11.68 2.79 1.50
C ARG A 69 -12.24 2.37 2.85
N ASP A 70 -12.25 3.30 3.80
CA ASP A 70 -13.00 3.13 5.04
C ASP A 70 -14.49 3.46 4.85
N SER A 71 -15.27 3.39 5.93
CA SER A 71 -16.70 3.71 5.93
C SER A 71 -17.00 5.18 5.61
N SER A 72 -16.02 6.08 5.72
CA SER A 72 -16.15 7.49 5.32
C SER A 72 -15.90 7.70 3.82
N GLY A 73 -15.49 6.65 3.10
CA GLY A 73 -15.14 6.69 1.68
C GLY A 73 -13.72 7.17 1.40
N LYS A 74 -12.91 7.45 2.42
CA LYS A 74 -11.52 7.89 2.30
C LYS A 74 -10.58 6.70 2.14
N PHE A 75 -9.53 6.86 1.34
CA PHE A 75 -8.53 5.80 1.17
C PHE A 75 -7.70 5.63 2.44
N ILE A 76 -7.49 4.38 2.84
CA ILE A 76 -6.70 4.01 4.01
C ILE A 76 -5.62 3.01 3.62
N ILE A 77 -4.52 3.00 4.37
CA ILE A 77 -3.57 1.88 4.35
C ILE A 77 -4.29 0.72 5.04
N PRO A 78 -4.59 -0.38 4.32
CA PRO A 78 -5.36 -1.45 4.91
C PRO A 78 -4.55 -2.20 5.95
N SER A 79 -5.23 -2.77 6.95
CA SER A 79 -4.60 -3.71 7.86
C SER A 79 -4.75 -5.13 7.32
N VAL A 80 -3.74 -5.98 7.55
CA VAL A 80 -3.81 -7.40 7.16
C VAL A 80 -5.03 -8.09 7.76
N THR A 81 -5.37 -7.79 9.02
CA THR A 81 -6.57 -8.30 9.68
C THR A 81 -7.84 -7.94 8.92
N GLN A 82 -7.92 -6.71 8.41
CA GLN A 82 -9.07 -6.24 7.67
C GLN A 82 -9.16 -6.90 6.28
N LEU A 83 -8.03 -7.06 5.58
CA LEU A 83 -7.98 -7.82 4.33
C LEU A 83 -8.42 -9.28 4.50
N ILE A 84 -8.05 -9.92 5.61
CA ILE A 84 -8.49 -11.28 5.93
C ILE A 84 -10.00 -11.32 6.16
N ASN A 85 -10.53 -10.39 6.97
CA ASN A 85 -11.96 -10.33 7.26
C ASN A 85 -12.80 -10.06 6.00
N ASP A 86 -12.34 -9.14 5.14
CA ASP A 86 -13.01 -8.80 3.90
C ASP A 86 -13.05 -10.01 2.95
N LYS A 87 -11.95 -10.77 2.84
CA LYS A 87 -11.92 -12.03 2.08
C LYS A 87 -12.87 -13.10 2.61
N VAL A 88 -13.07 -13.16 3.92
CA VAL A 88 -13.99 -14.13 4.55
C VAL A 88 -15.45 -13.71 4.37
N SER A 89 -15.74 -12.41 4.28
CA SER A 89 -17.09 -11.88 4.07
C SER A 89 -17.62 -12.06 2.64
N ASP A 90 -16.75 -12.31 1.66
CA ASP A 90 -17.11 -12.59 0.25
C ASP A 90 -17.49 -14.07 -0.01
N TYR A 91 -17.46 -14.93 1.01
CA TYR A 91 -17.89 -16.34 0.97
C TYR A 91 -19.21 -16.57 1.72
#